data_AF-A0A9X4IPZ6-F1
#
_entry.id   AF-A0A9X4IPZ6-F1
#
_cell.length_a   1.000
_cell.length_b   1.000
_cell.length_c   1.000
_cell.angle_alpha   90.00
_cell.angle_beta   90.00
_cell.angle_gamma   90.00
#
_symmetry.space_group_name_H-M   'P 1'
#
loop_
_entity.id
_entity.type
_entity.pdbx_description
1 polymer ?
#
loop_
_entity_poly.entity_id
_entity_poly.type
_entity_poly.pdbx_seq_one_letter_code
_entity_poly.pdbx_strand_id
1 'polypeptide(L)'
;MFVRKTHLSVGLMMASLSLTSTTTQAGLFNGCFGGGDSPRAISAETMQTRALKRAQEMGICYEAAICLARSERTLNRKQAASLLETIRSGRATEGTSYTRAYRQAMSLDDASRSQSALSLDTISQSGFLNFQETRGDNQFVHTAYVQVASDGEVYLYNANNMEIDLALSKDAIGLPERAGRANRYRLSRAQVDSLNAWLSDTGTHFYYTPASEVPVNLQHILSGAAG
;
A
#
# COMPACT_ATOMS: atom_id res chain seq x y z
N MET A 1 58.32 53.61 10.53
CA MET A 1 57.81 52.30 10.05
C MET A 1 56.29 52.32 10.20
N PHE A 2 55.59 51.71 9.24
CA PHE A 2 54.28 52.10 8.70
C PHE A 2 53.07 52.15 9.66
N VAL A 3 52.23 53.15 9.41
CA VAL A 3 50.83 53.33 9.83
C VAL A 3 49.92 52.32 9.12
N ARG A 4 48.93 51.75 9.83
CA ARG A 4 47.54 51.66 9.33
C ARG A 4 46.52 51.31 10.42
N LYS A 5 45.56 52.23 10.56
CA LYS A 5 44.24 52.13 11.18
C LYS A 5 43.39 51.05 10.50
N THR A 6 42.42 50.48 11.22
CA THR A 6 41.00 50.47 10.79
C THR A 6 40.04 50.20 11.97
N HIS A 7 38.95 50.95 11.94
CA HIS A 7 37.79 50.98 12.83
C HIS A 7 36.90 49.72 12.70
N LEU A 8 36.06 49.42 13.70
CA LEU A 8 34.60 49.59 13.59
C LEU A 8 33.88 49.36 14.93
N SER A 9 32.97 50.28 15.22
CA SER A 9 31.97 50.32 16.28
C SER A 9 30.67 49.60 15.90
N VAL A 10 29.64 49.72 16.76
CA VAL A 10 28.22 49.31 16.61
C VAL A 10 27.94 47.93 17.24
N GLY A 11 26.91 47.72 18.06
CA GLY A 11 25.82 48.57 18.50
C GLY A 11 24.90 47.75 19.42
N LEU A 12 24.23 48.47 20.32
CA LEU A 12 23.24 48.02 21.28
C LEU A 12 22.01 47.45 20.55
N MET A 13 21.50 46.27 20.95
CA MET A 13 20.15 45.84 20.60
C MET A 13 19.32 45.58 21.87
N MET A 14 18.27 46.38 22.01
CA MET A 14 17.06 46.08 22.79
C MET A 14 15.98 45.57 21.84
N ALA A 15 15.18 44.59 22.29
CA ALA A 15 13.81 44.30 21.85
C ALA A 15 13.26 43.18 22.77
N SER A 16 12.42 43.45 23.77
CA SER A 16 10.96 43.73 23.76
C SER A 16 10.10 42.47 23.96
N LEU A 17 9.25 42.55 25.00
CA LEU A 17 8.33 41.53 25.52
C LEU A 17 7.00 41.45 24.73
N SER A 18 6.47 40.22 24.68
CA SER A 18 5.05 39.81 24.72
C SER A 18 4.12 40.07 23.53
N LEU A 19 3.42 39.00 23.09
CA LEU A 19 1.95 38.96 22.88
C LEU A 19 1.43 37.52 22.60
N THR A 20 0.53 37.08 23.48
CA THR A 20 -0.68 36.26 23.28
C THR A 20 -0.62 34.95 22.47
N SER A 21 -0.68 33.84 23.19
CA SER A 21 -1.14 32.53 22.71
C SER A 21 -2.68 32.52 22.59
N THR A 22 -3.18 32.49 21.35
CA THR A 22 -4.58 32.21 21.06
C THR A 22 -4.80 30.69 21.02
N THR A 23 -5.63 30.21 21.93
CA THR A 23 -6.27 28.89 21.87
C THR A 23 -7.22 28.83 20.67
N THR A 24 -6.86 28.08 19.62
CA THR A 24 -7.80 27.71 18.56
C THR A 24 -8.44 26.36 18.87
N GLN A 25 -9.70 26.48 19.23
CA GLN A 25 -10.72 25.45 19.42
C GLN A 25 -10.77 24.50 18.22
N ALA A 26 -10.39 23.23 18.41
CA ALA A 26 -10.63 22.18 17.43
C ALA A 26 -12.14 21.95 17.34
N GLY A 27 -12.72 22.35 16.21
CA GLY A 27 -14.13 22.22 15.92
C GLY A 27 -14.60 20.75 16.00
N LEU A 28 -15.59 20.53 16.86
CA LEU A 28 -16.72 19.68 16.53
C LEU A 28 -17.29 20.13 15.17
N PHE A 29 -17.94 19.20 14.46
CA PHE A 29 -18.54 19.34 13.12
C PHE A 29 -17.63 18.97 11.94
N ASN A 30 -17.54 17.67 11.67
CA ASN A 30 -17.52 17.18 10.29
C ASN A 30 -18.36 15.90 10.21
N GLY A 31 -19.66 16.09 10.35
CA GLY A 31 -20.67 15.11 9.99
C GLY A 31 -21.13 15.38 8.56
N CYS A 32 -21.29 14.30 7.78
CA CYS A 32 -22.12 14.20 6.60
C CYS A 32 -21.64 14.93 5.32
N PHE A 33 -21.02 14.13 4.43
CA PHE A 33 -20.86 14.33 2.97
C PHE A 33 -19.92 15.44 2.46
N GLY A 34 -18.79 15.00 1.89
CA GLY A 34 -17.85 15.75 1.05
C GLY A 34 -16.56 14.91 0.98
N GLY A 35 -16.04 14.42 -0.15
CA GLY A 35 -15.88 15.09 -1.43
C GLY A 35 -14.56 15.85 -1.41
N GLY A 36 -13.42 15.16 -1.62
CA GLY A 36 -12.15 15.83 -1.91
C GLY A 36 -10.89 15.34 -1.20
N ASP A 37 -11.00 14.64 -0.06
CA ASP A 37 -9.81 14.24 0.70
C ASP A 37 -9.41 12.79 0.40
N SER A 38 -8.11 12.55 0.18
CA SER A 38 -7.52 11.22 0.17
C SER A 38 -8.08 10.39 1.33
N PRO A 39 -8.47 9.11 1.12
CA PRO A 39 -9.08 8.32 2.16
C PRO A 39 -8.18 8.32 3.40
N ARG A 40 -8.67 8.88 4.50
CA ARG A 40 -7.95 8.90 5.77
C ARG A 40 -7.63 7.46 6.17
N ALA A 41 -6.38 7.22 6.57
CA ALA A 41 -5.97 5.93 7.10
C ALA A 41 -6.94 5.46 8.21
N ILE A 42 -7.27 4.18 8.21
CA ILE A 42 -8.15 3.55 9.21
C ILE A 42 -7.35 2.59 10.08
N SER A 43 -7.89 2.24 11.26
CA SER A 43 -7.27 1.20 12.07
C SER A 43 -7.39 -0.18 11.41
N ALA A 44 -6.51 -1.09 11.79
CA ALA A 44 -6.53 -2.45 11.28
C ALA A 44 -7.79 -3.23 11.72
N GLU A 45 -8.42 -2.87 12.84
CA GLU A 45 -9.67 -3.47 13.36
C GLU A 45 -10.88 -2.97 12.55
N THR A 46 -10.85 -1.69 12.17
CA THR A 46 -11.85 -1.12 11.27
C THR A 46 -11.79 -1.82 9.93
N MET A 47 -10.58 -2.10 9.44
CA MET A 47 -10.34 -2.86 8.22
C MET A 47 -10.91 -4.29 8.33
N GLN A 48 -10.59 -5.03 9.39
CA GLN A 48 -11.14 -6.37 9.65
C GLN A 48 -12.67 -6.39 9.65
N THR A 49 -13.29 -5.47 10.39
CA THR A 49 -14.76 -5.37 10.49
C THR A 49 -15.41 -5.15 9.13
N ARG A 50 -14.80 -4.33 8.28
CA ARG A 50 -15.32 -4.04 6.93
C ARG A 50 -15.07 -5.19 5.96
N ALA A 51 -13.92 -5.86 6.06
CA ALA A 51 -13.56 -7.01 5.23
C ALA A 51 -14.44 -8.23 5.54
N LEU A 52 -14.81 -8.44 6.81
CA LEU A 52 -15.69 -9.54 7.22
C LEU A 52 -17.04 -9.54 6.48
N LYS A 53 -17.62 -8.36 6.26
CA LYS A 53 -18.87 -8.19 5.51
C LYS A 53 -18.79 -8.62 4.04
N ARG A 54 -17.58 -8.87 3.55
CA ARG A 54 -17.25 -9.16 2.15
C ARG A 54 -16.39 -10.43 2.01
N ALA A 55 -16.32 -11.26 3.04
CA ALA A 55 -15.47 -12.46 3.05
C ALA A 55 -15.74 -13.39 1.86
N GLN A 56 -17.00 -13.47 1.42
CA GLN A 56 -17.43 -14.24 0.25
C GLN A 56 -16.89 -13.74 -1.10
N GLU A 57 -16.42 -12.49 -1.18
CA GLU A 57 -15.76 -11.92 -2.37
C GLU A 57 -14.23 -12.14 -2.36
N MET A 58 -13.68 -12.80 -1.34
CA MET A 58 -12.24 -13.00 -1.16
C MET A 58 -11.85 -14.44 -1.50
N GLY A 59 -12.22 -14.89 -2.70
CA GLY A 59 -12.07 -16.29 -3.12
C GLY A 59 -10.63 -16.69 -3.42
N ILE A 60 -9.87 -15.78 -4.01
CA ILE A 60 -8.46 -15.93 -4.44
C ILE A 60 -7.65 -14.66 -4.18
N CYS A 61 -6.33 -14.75 -4.30
CA CYS A 61 -5.38 -13.74 -3.80
C CYS A 61 -5.67 -12.31 -4.28
N TYR A 62 -5.77 -12.08 -5.59
CA TYR A 62 -6.06 -10.76 -6.13
C TYR A 62 -7.48 -10.27 -5.78
N GLU A 63 -8.47 -11.16 -5.68
CA GLU A 63 -9.84 -10.78 -5.29
C GLU A 63 -9.87 -10.32 -3.84
N ALA A 64 -9.17 -11.04 -2.97
CA ALA A 64 -8.98 -10.66 -1.58
C ALA A 64 -8.29 -9.30 -1.49
N ALA A 65 -7.18 -9.08 -2.19
CA ALA A 65 -6.46 -7.82 -2.16
C ALA A 65 -7.31 -6.63 -2.65
N ILE A 66 -8.06 -6.79 -3.75
CA ILE A 66 -8.95 -5.76 -4.28
C ILE A 66 -10.13 -5.50 -3.31
N CYS A 67 -10.68 -6.55 -2.71
CA CYS A 67 -11.74 -6.44 -1.71
C CYS A 67 -11.25 -5.72 -0.44
N LEU A 68 -10.00 -5.94 -0.05
CA LEU A 68 -9.34 -5.26 1.06
C LEU A 68 -9.15 -3.78 0.74
N ALA A 69 -8.60 -3.42 -0.42
CA ALA A 69 -8.50 -2.03 -0.86
C ALA A 69 -9.87 -1.31 -0.86
N ARG A 70 -10.93 -2.01 -1.29
CA ARG A 70 -12.30 -1.50 -1.21
C ARG A 70 -12.83 -1.34 0.22
N SER A 71 -12.38 -2.20 1.13
CA SER A 71 -12.76 -2.15 2.55
C SER A 71 -12.05 -1.02 3.29
N GLU A 72 -10.79 -0.77 2.93
CA GLU A 72 -10.04 0.41 3.38
C GLU A 72 -10.60 1.71 2.80
N ARG A 73 -11.24 1.63 1.62
CA ARG A 73 -11.72 2.74 0.78
C ARG A 73 -10.60 3.44 0.01
N THR A 74 -9.46 2.79 -0.15
CA THR A 74 -8.42 3.22 -1.11
C THR A 74 -8.87 3.02 -2.55
N LEU A 75 -9.75 2.05 -2.78
CA LEU A 75 -10.55 1.94 -4.01
C LEU A 75 -12.05 2.10 -3.71
N ASN A 76 -12.76 2.84 -4.55
CA ASN A 76 -14.21 2.85 -4.53
C ASN A 76 -14.81 1.62 -5.24
N ARG A 77 -16.13 1.43 -5.14
CA ARG A 77 -16.83 0.27 -5.72
C ARG A 77 -16.61 0.14 -7.23
N LYS A 78 -16.65 1.26 -7.97
CA LYS A 78 -16.47 1.27 -9.42
C LYS A 78 -15.04 0.92 -9.80
N GLN A 79 -14.05 1.51 -9.14
CA GLN A 79 -12.63 1.24 -9.37
C GLN A 79 -12.28 -0.23 -9.10
N ALA A 80 -12.72 -0.78 -7.97
CA ALA A 80 -12.52 -2.19 -7.64
C ALA A 80 -13.17 -3.12 -8.67
N ALA A 81 -14.39 -2.80 -9.14
CA ALA A 81 -15.07 -3.56 -10.18
C ALA A 81 -14.33 -3.47 -11.53
N SER A 82 -13.86 -2.29 -11.92
CA SER A 82 -13.07 -2.09 -13.14
C SER A 82 -11.75 -2.87 -13.10
N LEU A 83 -11.06 -2.90 -11.96
CA LEU A 83 -9.83 -3.69 -11.81
C LEU A 83 -10.09 -5.20 -11.87
N LEU A 84 -11.20 -5.69 -11.32
CA LEU A 84 -11.58 -7.09 -11.49
C LEU A 84 -11.92 -7.40 -12.96
N GLU A 85 -12.51 -6.44 -13.67
CA GLU A 85 -12.86 -6.61 -15.08
C GLU A 85 -11.64 -6.69 -15.99
N THR A 86 -10.53 -6.01 -15.68
CA THR A 86 -9.28 -6.16 -16.43
C THR A 86 -8.77 -7.60 -16.40
N ILE A 87 -9.05 -8.34 -15.31
CA ILE A 87 -8.68 -9.75 -15.16
C ILE A 87 -9.69 -10.63 -15.92
N ARG A 88 -10.99 -10.42 -15.71
CA ARG A 88 -12.05 -11.28 -16.26
C ARG A 88 -12.09 -11.26 -17.78
N SER A 89 -11.94 -10.08 -18.38
CA SER A 89 -12.00 -9.91 -19.83
C SER A 89 -10.83 -10.56 -20.58
N GLY A 90 -9.63 -10.61 -19.98
CA GLY A 90 -8.45 -11.19 -20.60
C GLY A 90 -8.16 -12.64 -20.23
N ARG A 91 -8.65 -13.12 -19.08
CA ARG A 91 -8.24 -14.43 -18.52
C ARG A 91 -8.43 -15.60 -19.46
N ALA A 92 -9.58 -15.70 -20.11
CA ALA A 92 -9.89 -16.84 -20.98
C ALA A 92 -8.95 -16.92 -22.20
N THR A 93 -8.47 -15.77 -22.68
CA THR A 93 -7.58 -15.66 -23.84
C THR A 93 -6.10 -15.76 -23.43
N GLU A 94 -5.73 -15.13 -22.31
CA GLU A 94 -4.34 -15.06 -21.87
C GLU A 94 -3.92 -16.24 -20.97
N GLY A 95 -4.88 -17.05 -20.51
CA GLY A 95 -4.60 -18.21 -19.65
C GLY A 95 -4.09 -17.86 -18.25
N THR A 96 -4.13 -16.59 -17.84
CA THR A 96 -3.62 -16.10 -16.56
C THR A 96 -4.56 -15.09 -15.90
N SER A 97 -4.42 -14.92 -14.58
CA SER A 97 -5.07 -13.85 -13.83
C SER A 97 -4.33 -12.52 -13.94
N TYR A 98 -3.05 -12.54 -14.31
CA TYR A 98 -2.23 -11.35 -14.50
C TYR A 98 -2.29 -10.93 -15.97
N THR A 99 -3.52 -10.65 -16.43
CA THR A 99 -3.78 -10.20 -17.80
C THR A 99 -3.01 -8.94 -18.11
N ARG A 100 -2.79 -8.65 -19.40
CA ARG A 100 -2.10 -7.43 -19.83
C ARG A 100 -2.76 -6.17 -19.24
N ALA A 101 -4.09 -6.10 -19.27
CA ALA A 101 -4.80 -4.95 -18.71
C ALA A 101 -4.63 -4.84 -17.18
N TYR A 102 -4.60 -5.96 -16.44
CA TYR A 102 -4.33 -5.93 -15.00
C TYR A 102 -2.89 -5.50 -14.73
N ARG A 103 -1.91 -6.02 -15.46
CA ARG A 103 -0.50 -5.62 -15.32
C ARG A 103 -0.30 -4.13 -15.56
N GLN A 104 -0.94 -3.58 -16.58
CA GLN A 104 -0.93 -2.14 -16.83
C GLN A 104 -1.58 -1.34 -15.69
N ALA A 105 -2.72 -1.79 -15.18
CA ALA A 105 -3.42 -1.12 -14.08
C ALA A 105 -2.57 -1.10 -12.80
N MET A 106 -1.75 -2.13 -12.64
CA MET A 106 -0.87 -2.34 -11.50
C MET A 106 0.58 -1.89 -11.74
N SER A 107 0.89 -1.30 -12.91
CA SER A 107 2.25 -0.90 -13.31
C SER A 107 3.29 -2.03 -13.22
N LEU A 108 2.90 -3.26 -13.55
CA LEU A 108 3.74 -4.46 -13.47
C LEU A 108 4.65 -4.67 -14.70
N ASP A 109 4.41 -3.92 -15.78
CA ASP A 109 5.26 -3.95 -16.97
C ASP A 109 6.52 -3.06 -16.82
N ASP A 110 6.62 -2.28 -15.73
CA ASP A 110 7.80 -1.47 -15.41
C ASP A 110 8.80 -2.26 -14.55
N ALA A 111 9.79 -2.85 -15.22
CA ALA A 111 10.82 -3.66 -14.58
C ALA A 111 11.62 -2.91 -13.50
N SER A 112 11.68 -1.57 -13.54
CA SER A 112 12.38 -0.77 -12.52
C SER A 112 11.71 -0.84 -11.14
N ARG A 113 10.44 -1.27 -11.08
CA ARG A 113 9.67 -1.44 -9.84
C ARG A 113 9.84 -2.82 -9.19
N SER A 114 10.56 -3.73 -9.84
CA SER A 114 10.86 -5.05 -9.32
C SER A 114 11.78 -4.95 -8.09
N GLN A 115 11.35 -5.54 -6.98
CA GLN A 115 12.09 -5.55 -5.72
C GLN A 115 12.29 -6.99 -5.25
N SER A 116 13.52 -7.31 -4.85
CA SER A 116 13.89 -8.61 -4.28
C SER A 116 13.86 -8.64 -2.75
N ALA A 117 13.72 -7.48 -2.11
CA ALA A 117 13.63 -7.34 -0.66
C ALA A 117 12.69 -6.19 -0.29
N LEU A 118 11.85 -6.44 0.71
CA LEU A 118 10.96 -5.46 1.31
C LEU A 118 11.70 -4.65 2.37
N SER A 119 11.48 -3.34 2.36
CA SER A 119 11.83 -2.42 3.45
C SER A 119 10.57 -1.67 3.87
N LEU A 120 10.36 -1.48 5.17
CA LEU A 120 9.20 -0.72 5.66
C LEU A 120 9.26 0.76 5.23
N ASP A 121 10.47 1.29 5.07
CA ASP A 121 10.68 2.69 4.66
C ASP A 121 10.20 2.96 3.23
N THR A 122 10.04 1.92 2.40
CA THR A 122 9.54 2.06 1.03
C THR A 122 8.01 1.95 0.94
N ILE A 123 7.33 1.58 2.03
CA ILE A 123 5.87 1.48 2.11
C ILE A 123 5.31 2.70 2.84
N SER A 124 5.15 3.80 2.10
CA SER A 124 4.62 5.06 2.65
C SER A 124 3.09 5.16 2.62
N GLN A 125 2.40 4.24 1.91
CA GLN A 125 0.94 4.22 1.79
C GLN A 125 0.40 2.81 1.56
N SER A 126 -0.91 2.62 1.73
CA SER A 126 -1.55 1.33 1.46
C SER A 126 -1.54 1.01 -0.04
N GLY A 127 -1.42 -0.28 -0.38
CA GLY A 127 -1.23 -0.70 -1.76
C GLY A 127 -1.19 -2.20 -1.93
N PHE A 128 -0.70 -2.63 -3.09
CA PHE A 128 -0.68 -4.02 -3.50
C PHE A 128 0.75 -4.50 -3.68
N LEU A 129 1.00 -5.75 -3.30
CA LEU A 129 2.24 -6.46 -3.60
C LEU A 129 1.90 -7.57 -4.58
N ASN A 130 2.42 -7.48 -5.80
CA ASN A 130 2.29 -8.53 -6.82
C ASN A 130 3.61 -9.29 -6.91
N PHE A 131 3.59 -10.59 -6.64
CA PHE A 131 4.76 -11.46 -6.59
C PHE A 131 4.98 -12.15 -7.93
N GLN A 132 6.23 -12.12 -8.39
CA GLN A 132 6.71 -12.71 -9.64
C GLN A 132 7.80 -13.73 -9.31
N GLU A 133 7.60 -14.97 -9.72
CA GLU A 133 8.65 -15.98 -9.67
C GLU A 133 9.68 -15.65 -10.75
N THR A 134 10.95 -15.47 -10.39
CA THR A 134 12.02 -15.18 -11.36
C THR A 134 12.76 -16.45 -11.80
N ARG A 135 12.47 -17.58 -11.15
CA ARG A 135 12.94 -18.91 -11.56
C ARG A 135 11.88 -19.54 -12.45
N GLY A 136 12.15 -19.67 -13.74
CA GLY A 136 11.22 -20.23 -14.72
C GLY A 136 10.68 -19.17 -15.68
N ASP A 137 9.37 -19.17 -15.91
CA ASP A 137 8.72 -18.38 -16.96
C ASP A 137 8.55 -16.88 -16.63
N ASN A 138 9.13 -16.40 -15.53
CA ASN A 138 9.00 -15.02 -15.05
C ASN A 138 7.53 -14.59 -14.89
N GLN A 139 6.69 -15.47 -14.35
CA GLN A 139 5.25 -15.22 -14.23
C GLN A 139 4.88 -14.61 -12.88
N PHE A 140 3.89 -13.72 -12.91
CA PHE A 140 3.22 -13.28 -11.69
C PHE A 140 2.31 -14.40 -11.18
N VAL A 141 2.40 -14.68 -9.88
CA VAL A 141 1.72 -15.83 -9.27
C VAL A 141 0.84 -15.45 -8.10
N HIS A 142 1.16 -14.37 -7.38
CA HIS A 142 0.43 -14.02 -6.16
C HIS A 142 0.24 -12.51 -5.97
N THR A 143 -0.86 -12.13 -5.31
CA THR A 143 -1.15 -10.73 -4.93
C THR A 143 -1.52 -10.66 -3.46
N ALA A 144 -0.85 -9.80 -2.71
CA ALA A 144 -1.20 -9.44 -1.34
C ALA A 144 -1.56 -7.95 -1.26
N TYR A 145 -2.22 -7.56 -0.16
CA TYR A 145 -2.52 -6.17 0.13
C TYR A 145 -1.73 -5.69 1.34
N VAL A 146 -1.17 -4.49 1.28
CA VAL A 146 -0.49 -3.84 2.40
C VAL A 146 -1.28 -2.62 2.84
N GLN A 147 -1.52 -2.50 4.14
CA GLN A 147 -2.17 -1.35 4.77
C GLN A 147 -1.14 -0.57 5.57
N VAL A 148 -1.11 0.75 5.39
CA VAL A 148 -0.54 1.68 6.38
C VAL A 148 -1.69 2.17 7.24
N ALA A 149 -1.78 1.65 8.47
CA ALA A 149 -2.90 1.90 9.35
C ALA A 149 -2.81 3.27 10.03
N SER A 150 -3.92 3.71 10.66
CA SER A 150 -4.00 5.03 11.30
C SER A 150 -3.06 5.23 12.49
N ASP A 151 -2.54 4.14 13.05
CA ASP A 151 -1.51 4.13 14.12
C ASP A 151 -0.07 4.21 13.56
N GLY A 152 0.09 4.23 12.23
CA GLY A 152 1.39 4.24 11.56
C GLY A 152 1.99 2.85 11.34
N GLU A 153 1.33 1.80 11.82
CA GLU A 153 1.80 0.43 11.64
C GLU A 153 1.46 -0.10 10.23
N VAL A 154 2.34 -0.95 9.72
CA VAL A 154 2.17 -1.59 8.41
C VAL A 154 1.68 -3.01 8.59
N TYR A 155 0.60 -3.36 7.90
CA TYR A 155 0.02 -4.70 7.94
C TYR A 155 -0.01 -5.32 6.55
N LEU A 156 0.44 -6.57 6.44
CA LEU A 156 0.29 -7.38 5.24
C LEU A 156 -0.91 -8.30 5.39
N TYR A 157 -1.78 -8.27 4.38
CA TYR A 157 -2.94 -9.12 4.25
C TYR A 157 -2.72 -10.13 3.13
N ASN A 158 -2.65 -11.40 3.52
CA ASN A 158 -2.38 -12.51 2.60
C ASN A 158 -3.61 -13.43 2.52
N ALA A 159 -3.94 -13.90 1.32
CA ALA A 159 -5.01 -14.87 1.12
C ALA A 159 -4.59 -15.89 0.06
N ASN A 160 -4.74 -17.18 0.37
CA ASN A 160 -4.48 -18.30 -0.54
C ASN A 160 -3.01 -18.43 -1.00
N ASN A 161 -2.05 -18.15 -0.12
CA ASN A 161 -0.66 -18.53 -0.32
C ASN A 161 -0.05 -19.00 1.01
N MET A 162 0.03 -20.32 1.19
CA MET A 162 0.48 -20.94 2.43
C MET A 162 1.97 -20.68 2.72
N GLU A 163 2.79 -20.55 1.69
CA GLU A 163 4.23 -20.33 1.86
C GLU A 163 4.53 -18.96 2.45
N ILE A 164 3.83 -17.92 1.95
CA ILE A 164 3.91 -16.57 2.52
C ILE A 164 3.36 -16.56 3.95
N ASP A 165 2.24 -17.27 4.22
CA ASP A 165 1.70 -17.39 5.58
C ASP A 165 2.72 -18.04 6.54
N LEU A 166 3.41 -19.10 6.10
CA LEU A 166 4.43 -19.78 6.88
C LEU A 166 5.64 -18.86 7.13
N ALA A 167 6.10 -18.14 6.09
CA ALA A 167 7.21 -17.20 6.21
C ALA A 167 6.90 -16.09 7.23
N LEU A 168 5.71 -15.51 7.18
CA LEU A 168 5.29 -14.44 8.10
C LEU A 168 4.99 -14.93 9.52
N SER A 169 4.73 -16.23 9.69
CA SER A 169 4.42 -16.84 11.00
C SER A 169 5.64 -17.39 11.74
N LYS A 170 6.81 -17.46 11.10
CA LYS A 170 8.00 -18.17 11.61
C LYS A 170 8.40 -17.79 13.04
N ASP A 171 8.22 -16.52 13.41
CA ASP A 171 8.52 -15.98 14.75
C ASP A 171 7.30 -15.28 15.39
N ALA A 172 6.10 -15.55 14.88
CA ALA A 172 4.88 -14.95 15.40
C ALA A 172 4.39 -15.69 16.66
N ILE A 173 3.95 -14.94 17.68
CA ILE A 173 3.28 -15.51 18.84
C ILE A 173 1.79 -15.64 18.52
N GLY A 174 1.33 -16.88 18.35
CA GLY A 174 -0.08 -17.20 18.11
C GLY A 174 -0.47 -17.30 16.64
N LEU A 175 -1.77 -17.48 16.40
CA LEU A 175 -2.33 -17.55 15.05
C LEU A 175 -2.47 -16.15 14.45
N PRO A 176 -2.34 -16.00 13.12
CA PRO A 176 -2.60 -14.73 12.48
C PRO A 176 -4.06 -14.31 12.69
N GLU A 177 -4.25 -13.01 12.89
CA GLU A 177 -5.59 -12.45 12.89
C GLU A 177 -6.20 -12.49 11.48
N ARG A 178 -7.52 -12.35 11.37
CA ARG A 178 -8.22 -12.45 10.08
C ARG A 178 -8.96 -11.18 9.70
N ALA A 179 -8.87 -10.80 8.43
CA ALA A 179 -9.74 -9.82 7.80
C ALA A 179 -10.50 -10.47 6.64
N GLY A 180 -11.76 -10.84 6.90
CA GLY A 180 -12.52 -11.68 5.96
C GLY A 180 -11.86 -13.05 5.79
N ARG A 181 -11.42 -13.38 4.57
CA ARG A 181 -10.69 -14.63 4.30
C ARG A 181 -9.17 -14.47 4.31
N ALA A 182 -8.64 -13.25 4.41
CA ALA A 182 -7.20 -13.00 4.49
C ALA A 182 -6.67 -13.11 5.92
N ASN A 183 -5.44 -13.63 6.05
CA ASN A 183 -4.63 -13.54 7.25
C ASN A 183 -3.97 -12.16 7.31
N ARG A 184 -3.94 -11.55 8.50
CA ARG A 184 -3.39 -10.23 8.80
C ARG A 184 -2.12 -10.39 9.63
N TYR A 185 -1.02 -9.82 9.14
CA TYR A 185 0.27 -9.80 9.83
C TYR A 185 0.71 -8.37 10.02
N ARG A 186 1.03 -7.97 11.25
CA ARG A 186 1.79 -6.74 11.49
C ARG A 186 3.22 -6.98 10.99
N LEU A 187 3.72 -6.11 10.14
CA LEU A 187 5.09 -6.21 9.62
C LEU A 187 6.07 -5.56 10.59
N SER A 188 6.52 -6.30 11.61
CA SER A 188 7.70 -5.90 12.36
C SER A 188 8.97 -6.24 11.56
N ARG A 189 10.13 -5.77 12.05
CA ARG A 189 11.44 -6.11 11.46
C ARG A 189 11.63 -7.63 11.30
N ALA A 190 11.22 -8.43 12.27
CA ALA A 190 11.36 -9.89 12.20
C ALA A 190 10.48 -10.52 11.09
N GLN A 191 9.25 -10.01 10.90
CA GLN A 191 8.40 -10.47 9.80
C GLN A 191 8.95 -10.05 8.44
N VAL A 192 9.52 -8.85 8.33
CA VAL A 192 10.16 -8.37 7.10
C VAL A 192 11.39 -9.21 6.78
N ASP A 193 12.27 -9.47 7.75
CA ASP A 193 13.44 -10.33 7.57
C ASP A 193 13.05 -11.74 7.14
N SER A 194 11.98 -12.30 7.73
CA SER A 194 11.47 -13.63 7.36
C SER A 194 10.86 -13.66 5.95
N LEU A 195 10.11 -12.63 5.55
CA LEU A 195 9.59 -12.50 4.19
C LEU A 195 10.72 -12.34 3.18
N ASN A 196 11.75 -11.56 3.51
CA ASN A 196 12.92 -11.36 2.65
C ASN A 196 13.75 -12.64 2.48
N ALA A 197 13.89 -13.44 3.55
CA ALA A 197 14.49 -14.76 3.45
C ALA A 197 13.69 -15.65 2.48
N TRP A 198 12.36 -15.68 2.59
CA TRP A 198 11.51 -16.44 1.68
C TRP A 198 11.61 -15.96 0.21
N LEU A 199 11.62 -14.65 -0.04
CA LEU A 199 11.81 -14.07 -1.38
C LEU A 199 13.14 -14.54 -2.00
N SER A 200 14.22 -14.49 -1.21
CA SER A 200 15.54 -14.95 -1.63
C SER A 200 15.59 -16.45 -1.90
N ASP A 201 15.04 -17.27 -0.99
CA ASP A 201 15.09 -18.72 -1.08
C ASP A 201 14.30 -19.23 -2.29
N THR A 202 13.13 -18.65 -2.55
CA THR A 202 12.27 -19.01 -3.68
C THR A 202 12.72 -18.40 -5.00
N GLY A 203 13.52 -17.33 -4.99
CA GLY A 203 13.79 -16.54 -6.19
C GLY A 203 12.52 -15.85 -6.68
N THR A 204 11.84 -15.17 -5.76
CA THR A 204 10.63 -14.41 -6.01
C THR A 204 10.92 -12.93 -5.83
N HIS A 205 10.48 -12.11 -6.78
CA HIS A 205 10.47 -10.66 -6.66
C HIS A 205 9.04 -10.19 -6.41
N PHE A 206 8.87 -8.95 -5.95
CA PHE A 206 7.57 -8.32 -5.88
C PHE A 206 7.58 -6.93 -6.52
N TYR A 207 6.38 -6.47 -6.86
CA TYR A 207 6.10 -5.15 -7.37
C TYR A 207 5.09 -4.50 -6.44
N TYR A 208 5.47 -3.34 -5.90
CA TYR A 208 4.60 -2.55 -5.05
C TYR A 208 3.87 -1.49 -5.89
N THR A 209 2.54 -1.53 -5.82
CA THR A 209 1.65 -0.56 -6.46
C THR A 209 0.84 0.16 -5.39
N PRO A 210 1.11 1.44 -5.12
CA PRO A 210 0.23 2.25 -4.30
C PRO A 210 -1.20 2.22 -4.78
N ALA A 211 -2.16 2.10 -3.85
CA ALA A 211 -3.56 2.02 -4.23
C ALA A 211 -4.07 3.32 -4.89
N SER A 212 -3.40 4.45 -4.65
CA SER A 212 -3.69 5.75 -5.28
C SER A 212 -3.33 5.80 -6.76
N GLU A 213 -2.38 4.98 -7.23
CA GLU A 213 -1.97 4.92 -8.64
C GLU A 213 -2.96 4.14 -9.50
N VAL A 214 -3.58 3.10 -8.91
CA VAL A 214 -4.47 2.17 -9.62
C VAL A 214 -5.61 2.87 -10.36
N PRO A 215 -6.38 3.82 -9.77
CA PRO A 215 -7.42 4.53 -10.51
C PRO A 215 -6.93 5.32 -11.71
N VAL A 216 -5.75 5.94 -11.61
CA VAL A 216 -5.15 6.73 -12.69
C VAL A 216 -4.78 5.80 -13.84
N ASN A 217 -4.10 4.69 -13.54
CA ASN A 217 -3.73 3.68 -14.52
C ASN A 217 -4.97 3.07 -15.21
N LEU A 218 -6.02 2.76 -14.44
CA LEU A 218 -7.28 2.25 -14.99
C LEU A 218 -7.92 3.25 -15.95
N GLN A 219 -7.89 4.54 -15.64
CA GLN A 219 -8.43 5.56 -16.53
C GLN A 219 -7.69 5.58 -17.87
N HIS A 220 -6.35 5.50 -17.85
CA HIS A 220 -5.56 5.45 -19.08
C HIS A 220 -5.88 4.24 -19.96
N ILE A 221 -6.07 3.06 -19.36
CA ILE A 221 -6.45 1.83 -20.08
C ILE A 221 -7.84 1.99 -20.71
N LEU A 222 -8.81 2.48 -19.94
CA LEU A 222 -10.19 2.63 -20.41
C LEU A 222 -10.33 3.72 -21.49
N SER A 223 -9.55 4.79 -21.41
CA SER A 223 -9.52 5.84 -22.43
C SER A 223 -8.76 5.41 -23.69
N GLY A 224 -7.71 4.59 -23.57
CA GLY A 224 -6.95 4.07 -24.70
C GLY A 224 -7.66 2.96 -25.48
N ALA A 225 -8.63 2.27 -24.89
CA ALA A 225 -9.46 1.27 -25.57
C ALA A 225 -10.62 1.86 -26.41
N ALA A 226 -10.83 3.18 -26.35
CA ALA A 226 -11.93 3.88 -27.03
C ALA A 226 -11.50 4.61 -28.33
N GLY A 227 -10.28 4.39 -28.82
CA GLY A 227 -9.77 4.89 -30.10
C GLY A 227 -9.37 3.75 -31.02
#